data_AF-A0A2M7RQ67-F1
#
_entry.id   AF-A0A2M7RQ67-F1
#
_cell.length_a   1.000
_cell.length_b   1.000
_cell.length_c   1.000
_cell.angle_alpha   90.00
_cell.angle_beta   90.00
_cell.angle_gamma   90.00
#
_symmetry.space_group_name_H-M   'P 1'
#
loop_
_entity.id
_entity.type
_entity.pdbx_description
1 polymer ?
#
loop_
_entity_poly.entity_id
_entity_poly.type
_entity_poly.pdbx_seq_one_letter_code
_entity_poly.pdbx_strand_id
1 'polypeptide(L)'
;MYDNARKIDYENSANEYWRWVLAAEDLLIAANILEEKYKNALTSIIYTQAGKMPLESQILAQTIYFKAKSLELFIKGLYIKQGKQVTKNGKFTCKSHDLLKLCQDTCIAVNPAQKISLKKMTDCIIFWGTYPVPLDYRKWRLDNEGIVGIQPVFLWSQTDDNSFKEILKQVRNLVDLKNDKNLPWSTT
;
A
#
# COMPACT_ATOMS: atom_id res chain seq x y z
N MET A 1 19.17 -14.92 -29.12
CA MET A 1 20.02 -15.07 -27.92
C MET A 1 19.75 -13.96 -26.89
N TYR A 2 19.70 -12.68 -27.27
CA TYR A 2 19.42 -11.56 -26.36
C TYR A 2 18.06 -11.59 -25.63
N ASP A 3 17.02 -12.15 -26.26
CA ASP A 3 15.68 -12.17 -25.67
C ASP A 3 15.59 -13.07 -24.43
N ASN A 4 16.24 -14.24 -24.47
CA ASN A 4 16.32 -15.13 -23.31
C ASN A 4 17.09 -14.50 -22.15
N ALA A 5 18.19 -13.79 -22.42
CA ALA A 5 18.97 -13.12 -21.38
C ALA A 5 18.16 -12.01 -20.69
N ARG A 6 17.43 -11.19 -21.46
CA ARG A 6 16.54 -10.15 -20.90
C ARG A 6 15.39 -10.74 -20.09
N LYS A 7 14.83 -11.85 -20.55
CA LYS A 7 13.77 -12.57 -19.83
C LYS A 7 14.25 -13.10 -18.49
N ILE A 8 15.43 -13.71 -18.44
CA ILE A 8 16.04 -14.21 -17.20
C ILE A 8 16.34 -13.05 -16.25
N ASP A 9 16.93 -11.96 -16.74
CA ASP A 9 17.24 -10.77 -15.94
C ASP A 9 15.98 -10.12 -15.34
N TYR A 10 14.92 -9.98 -16.14
CA TYR A 10 13.61 -9.49 -15.69
C TYR A 10 13.01 -10.39 -14.61
N GLU A 11 13.02 -11.72 -14.81
CA GLU A 11 12.48 -12.67 -13.84
C GLU A 11 13.27 -12.69 -12.53
N ASN A 12 14.61 -12.64 -12.61
CA ASN A 12 15.48 -12.57 -11.45
C ASN A 12 15.21 -11.28 -10.67
N SER A 13 15.25 -10.13 -11.34
CA SER A 13 14.99 -8.83 -10.71
C SER A 13 13.60 -8.73 -10.10
N ALA A 14 12.57 -9.20 -10.81
CA ALA A 14 11.20 -9.13 -10.31
C ALA A 14 10.92 -10.13 -9.17
N ASN A 15 11.64 -11.25 -9.09
CA ASN A 15 11.51 -12.24 -8.01
C ASN A 15 12.60 -12.08 -6.93
N GLU A 16 13.28 -10.93 -6.85
CA GLU A 16 14.15 -10.57 -5.73
C GLU A 16 13.35 -9.83 -4.66
N TYR A 17 13.00 -10.52 -3.57
CA TYR A 17 12.08 -9.99 -2.57
C TYR A 17 12.54 -8.65 -1.94
N TRP A 18 13.85 -8.46 -1.76
CA TRP A 18 14.40 -7.26 -1.11
C TRP A 18 14.16 -5.99 -1.93
N ARG A 19 14.07 -6.09 -3.27
CA ARG A 19 13.73 -4.94 -4.13
C ARG A 19 12.31 -4.43 -3.85
N TRP A 20 11.38 -5.35 -3.62
CA TRP A 20 10.00 -5.02 -3.27
C TRP A 20 9.94 -4.34 -1.91
N VAL A 21 10.73 -4.82 -0.95
CA VAL A 21 10.82 -4.23 0.39
C VAL A 21 11.41 -2.83 0.33
N LEU A 22 12.49 -2.60 -0.42
CA LEU A 22 13.06 -1.25 -0.58
C LEU A 22 12.06 -0.27 -1.21
N ALA A 23 11.40 -0.68 -2.30
CA ALA A 23 10.37 0.15 -2.92
C ALA A 23 9.17 0.40 -1.99
N ALA A 24 8.84 -0.55 -1.11
CA ALA A 24 7.82 -0.36 -0.09
C ALA A 24 8.22 0.68 0.96
N GLU A 25 9.48 0.66 1.41
CA GLU A 25 10.03 1.65 2.34
C GLU A 25 10.02 3.06 1.74
N ASP A 26 10.43 3.22 0.47
CA ASP A 26 10.40 4.53 -0.22
C ASP A 26 8.99 5.14 -0.24
N LEU A 27 7.98 4.33 -0.59
CA LEU A 27 6.59 4.76 -0.59
C LEU A 27 6.08 5.08 0.82
N LEU A 28 6.52 4.32 1.83
CA LEU A 28 6.14 4.58 3.21
C LEU A 28 6.74 5.87 3.75
N ILE A 29 8.01 6.15 3.43
CA ILE A 29 8.68 7.42 3.75
C ILE A 29 7.90 8.58 3.11
N ALA A 30 7.58 8.48 1.82
CA ALA A 30 6.77 9.48 1.13
C ALA A 30 5.40 9.67 1.79
N ALA A 31 4.72 8.58 2.15
CA ALA A 31 3.43 8.63 2.84
C ALA A 31 3.51 9.34 4.19
N ASN A 32 4.55 9.07 4.99
CA ASN A 32 4.73 9.71 6.29
C ASN A 32 4.96 11.22 6.16
N ILE A 33 5.74 11.65 5.16
CA ILE A 33 5.95 13.08 4.87
C ILE A 33 4.63 13.76 4.50
N LEU A 34 3.84 13.16 3.62
CA LEU A 34 2.53 13.71 3.23
C LEU A 34 1.55 13.72 4.40
N GLU A 35 1.55 12.69 5.24
CA GLU A 35 0.70 12.61 6.43
C GLU A 35 1.01 13.72 7.42
N GLU A 36 2.28 14.02 7.67
CA GLU A 36 2.69 15.12 8.54
C GLU A 36 2.19 16.47 7.99
N LYS A 37 2.38 16.72 6.69
CA LYS A 37 1.90 17.94 6.02
C LYS A 37 0.38 18.08 6.11
N TYR A 38 -0.36 16.99 5.88
CA TYR A 38 -1.81 16.95 6.00
C TYR A 38 -2.26 17.27 7.43
N LYS A 39 -1.67 16.65 8.45
CA LYS A 39 -2.00 16.89 9.86
C LYS A 39 -1.71 18.32 10.29
N ASN A 40 -0.58 18.88 9.87
CA ASN A 40 -0.22 20.27 10.16
C ASN A 40 -1.22 21.25 9.52
N ALA A 41 -1.69 20.97 8.31
CA ALA A 41 -2.72 21.77 7.65
C ALA A 41 -4.10 21.67 8.33
N LEU A 42 -4.49 20.50 8.82
CA LEU A 42 -5.72 20.39 9.62
C LEU A 42 -5.65 21.21 10.90
N THR A 43 -4.50 21.16 11.59
CA THR A 43 -4.27 21.97 12.79
C THR A 43 -4.37 23.46 12.47
N SER A 44 -3.81 23.93 11.36
CA SER A 44 -3.89 25.36 10.99
C SER A 44 -5.30 25.81 10.60
N ILE A 45 -6.14 24.93 10.04
CA ILE A 45 -7.57 25.23 9.79
C ILE A 45 -8.30 25.55 11.11
N ILE A 46 -8.02 24.81 12.18
CA ILE A 46 -8.66 25.02 13.50
C ILE A 46 -8.36 26.43 14.04
N TYR A 47 -7.21 26.99 13.68
CA TYR A 47 -6.74 28.28 14.19
C TYR A 47 -6.88 29.46 13.21
N THR A 48 -7.36 29.25 11.98
CA THR A 48 -7.46 30.32 10.97
C THR A 48 -8.89 30.86 10.84
N GLN A 49 -9.07 32.16 11.15
CA GLN A 49 -10.36 32.87 11.13
C GLN A 49 -10.92 33.18 9.73
N ALA A 50 -10.37 32.66 8.64
CA ALA A 50 -10.78 33.10 7.30
C ALA A 50 -10.64 32.01 6.22
N GLY A 51 -11.59 31.08 6.17
CA GLY A 51 -12.20 30.48 4.96
C GLY A 51 -11.33 29.85 3.86
N LYS A 52 -10.00 29.87 3.95
CA LYS A 52 -9.07 29.30 2.96
C LYS A 52 -8.50 28.01 3.51
N MET A 53 -8.92 26.91 2.89
CA MET A 53 -8.36 25.59 3.17
C MET A 53 -6.91 25.54 2.65
N PRO A 54 -5.90 25.20 3.49
CA PRO A 54 -4.53 24.99 3.03
C PRO A 54 -4.48 23.94 1.94
N LEU A 55 -3.61 24.11 0.94
CA LEU A 55 -3.51 23.17 -0.19
C LEU A 55 -3.13 21.76 0.29
N GLU A 56 -2.35 21.67 1.36
CA GLU A 56 -1.91 20.42 1.96
C GLU A 56 -3.06 19.61 2.58
N SER A 57 -4.23 20.19 2.84
CA SER A 57 -5.40 19.40 3.28
C SER A 57 -5.96 18.52 2.16
N GLN A 58 -5.56 18.75 0.90
CA GLN A 58 -6.06 18.02 -0.27
C GLN A 58 -5.28 16.75 -0.60
N ILE A 59 -4.19 16.45 0.14
CA ILE A 59 -3.28 15.35 -0.18
C ILE A 59 -3.64 14.02 0.51
N LEU A 60 -4.74 13.96 1.27
CA LEU A 60 -5.14 12.78 2.04
C LEU A 60 -5.24 11.51 1.18
N ALA A 61 -5.80 11.62 -0.03
CA ALA A 61 -5.94 10.50 -0.95
C ALA A 61 -4.59 9.92 -1.37
N GLN A 62 -3.63 10.79 -1.72
CA GLN A 62 -2.27 10.37 -2.07
C GLN A 62 -1.53 9.78 -0.87
N THR A 63 -1.73 10.34 0.33
CA THR A 63 -1.19 9.77 1.57
C THR A 63 -1.66 8.33 1.79
N ILE A 64 -2.98 8.09 1.71
CA ILE A 64 -3.56 6.75 1.90
C ILE A 64 -3.14 5.81 0.77
N TYR A 65 -3.07 6.31 -0.47
CA TYR A 65 -2.59 5.54 -1.61
C TYR A 65 -1.15 5.05 -1.39
N PHE A 66 -0.22 5.92 -0.97
CA PHE A 66 1.16 5.51 -0.70
C PHE A 66 1.27 4.56 0.50
N LYS A 67 0.47 4.74 1.56
CA LYS A 67 0.35 3.74 2.64
C LYS A 67 -0.11 2.39 2.09
N ALA A 68 -1.19 2.36 1.32
CA ALA A 68 -1.74 1.12 0.77
C ALA A 68 -0.78 0.42 -0.20
N LYS A 69 -0.11 1.18 -1.08
CA LYS A 69 0.89 0.66 -2.01
C LYS A 69 2.15 0.15 -1.31
N SER A 70 2.63 0.84 -0.28
CA SER A 70 3.76 0.31 0.50
C SER A 70 3.41 -1.03 1.14
N LEU A 71 2.21 -1.15 1.74
CA LEU A 71 1.75 -2.42 2.29
C LEU A 71 1.62 -3.52 1.22
N GLU A 72 1.08 -3.21 0.05
CA GLU A 72 1.02 -4.14 -1.08
C GLU A 72 2.41 -4.69 -1.44
N LEU A 73 3.40 -3.80 -1.57
CA LEU A 73 4.77 -4.16 -1.94
C LEU A 73 5.45 -4.98 -0.84
N PHE A 74 5.23 -4.66 0.43
CA PHE A 74 5.70 -5.47 1.56
C PHE A 74 5.13 -6.90 1.50
N ILE A 75 3.82 -7.04 1.29
CA ILE A 75 3.18 -8.36 1.23
C ILE A 75 3.66 -9.14 -0.01
N LYS A 76 3.85 -8.48 -1.16
CA LYS A 76 4.45 -9.11 -2.35
C LYS A 76 5.90 -9.50 -2.14
N GLY A 77 6.67 -8.71 -1.38
CA GLY A 77 8.00 -9.09 -0.92
C GLY A 77 7.96 -10.36 -0.06
N LEU A 78 7.04 -10.43 0.92
CA LEU A 78 6.84 -11.64 1.72
C LEU A 78 6.44 -12.85 0.87
N TYR A 79 5.53 -12.65 -0.09
CA TYR A 79 5.10 -13.69 -1.02
C TYR A 79 6.30 -14.30 -1.77
N ILE A 80 7.23 -13.46 -2.23
CA ILE A 80 8.47 -13.90 -2.88
C ILE A 80 9.41 -14.59 -1.89
N LYS A 81 9.59 -14.03 -0.68
CA LYS A 81 10.43 -14.63 0.37
C LYS A 81 9.95 -16.03 0.78
N GLN A 82 8.66 -16.32 0.65
CA GLN A 82 8.07 -17.65 0.84
C GLN A 82 8.28 -18.61 -0.36
N GLY A 83 9.13 -18.25 -1.32
CA GLY A 83 9.48 -19.07 -2.49
C GLY A 83 8.49 -18.98 -3.65
N LYS A 84 7.54 -18.05 -3.62
CA LYS A 84 6.58 -17.85 -4.70
C LYS A 84 7.13 -16.84 -5.72
N GLN A 85 6.54 -16.81 -6.91
CA GLN A 85 7.00 -15.95 -8.00
C GLN A 85 5.93 -14.95 -8.42
N VAL A 86 6.32 -13.69 -8.59
CA VAL A 86 5.48 -12.62 -9.15
C VAL A 86 5.63 -12.48 -10.65
N THR A 87 6.71 -13.04 -11.22
CA THR A 87 6.90 -13.20 -12.66
C THR A 87 7.28 -14.63 -13.01
N LYS A 88 6.74 -15.14 -14.12
CA LYS A 88 7.07 -16.46 -14.67
C LYS A 88 6.92 -16.43 -16.18
N ASN A 89 7.89 -16.98 -16.89
CA ASN A 89 7.93 -16.99 -18.35
C ASN A 89 7.82 -15.58 -18.97
N GLY A 90 8.53 -14.61 -18.42
CA GLY A 90 8.61 -13.22 -18.91
C GLY A 90 7.31 -12.43 -18.69
N LYS A 91 6.39 -12.96 -17.88
CA LYS A 91 5.09 -12.35 -17.62
C LYS A 91 4.90 -12.12 -16.14
N PHE A 92 4.36 -10.96 -15.80
CA PHE A 92 3.91 -10.65 -14.44
C PHE A 92 2.62 -11.41 -14.13
N THR A 93 2.67 -12.28 -13.13
CA THR A 93 1.60 -13.21 -12.75
C THR A 93 0.83 -12.74 -11.51
N CYS A 94 1.49 -12.04 -10.57
CA CYS A 94 0.86 -11.57 -9.32
C CYS A 94 0.11 -10.24 -9.50
N LYS A 95 -0.94 -10.24 -10.33
CA LYS A 95 -1.68 -9.04 -10.74
C LYS A 95 -2.69 -8.51 -9.71
N SER A 96 -2.89 -9.23 -8.60
CA SER A 96 -3.88 -8.81 -7.59
C SER A 96 -3.41 -7.54 -6.88
N HIS A 97 -4.33 -6.59 -6.72
CA HIS A 97 -4.23 -5.44 -5.81
C HIS A 97 -5.07 -5.64 -4.53
N ASP A 98 -5.80 -6.75 -4.43
CA ASP A 98 -6.61 -7.10 -3.27
C ASP A 98 -5.70 -7.47 -2.10
N LEU A 99 -5.59 -6.55 -1.13
CA LEU A 99 -4.72 -6.71 0.02
C LEU A 99 -5.19 -7.82 0.96
N LEU A 100 -6.51 -8.06 1.06
CA LEU A 100 -7.03 -9.14 1.90
C LEU A 100 -6.63 -10.49 1.31
N LYS A 101 -6.79 -10.65 -0.01
CA LYS A 101 -6.33 -11.85 -0.72
C LYS A 101 -4.82 -12.04 -0.58
N LEU A 102 -4.04 -10.96 -0.74
CA LEU A 102 -2.59 -11.04 -0.58
C LEU A 102 -2.20 -11.48 0.85
N CYS A 103 -2.87 -10.94 1.89
CA CYS A 103 -2.67 -11.40 3.26
C CYS A 103 -2.99 -12.89 3.46
N GLN A 104 -4.07 -13.38 2.86
CA GLN A 104 -4.44 -14.81 2.89
C GLN A 104 -3.38 -15.65 2.19
N ASP A 105 -2.94 -15.23 1.00
CA ASP A 105 -1.92 -15.92 0.23
C ASP A 105 -0.60 -15.99 0.98
N THR A 106 -0.28 -15.05 1.87
CA THR A 106 0.95 -15.05 2.67
C THR A 106 0.76 -15.48 4.13
N CYS A 107 -0.42 -16.01 4.49
CA CYS A 107 -0.75 -16.45 5.85
C CYS A 107 -0.62 -15.35 6.94
N ILE A 108 -0.90 -14.09 6.60
CA ILE A 108 -0.97 -12.99 7.58
C ILE A 108 -2.32 -13.03 8.28
N ALA A 109 -2.30 -13.06 9.61
CA ALA A 109 -3.52 -13.05 10.41
C ALA A 109 -4.19 -11.67 10.35
N VAL A 110 -5.49 -11.66 10.01
CA VAL A 110 -6.29 -10.44 9.92
C VAL A 110 -7.60 -10.55 10.71
N ASN A 111 -7.84 -9.60 11.61
CA ASN A 111 -9.07 -9.51 12.38
C ASN A 111 -10.20 -8.80 11.57
N PRO A 112 -11.46 -8.79 12.05
CA PRO A 112 -12.57 -8.17 11.31
C PRO A 112 -12.37 -6.69 10.96
N ALA A 113 -11.83 -5.89 11.88
CA ALA A 113 -11.56 -4.46 11.64
C ALA A 113 -10.50 -4.29 10.54
N GLN A 114 -9.42 -5.06 10.61
CA GLN A 114 -8.36 -5.07 9.60
C GLN A 114 -8.88 -5.47 8.22
N LYS A 115 -9.84 -6.41 8.11
CA LYS A 115 -10.47 -6.76 6.82
C LYS A 115 -11.17 -5.57 6.17
N ILE A 116 -11.87 -4.76 6.97
CA ILE A 116 -12.56 -3.55 6.49
C ILE A 116 -11.51 -2.53 6.00
N SER A 117 -10.48 -2.27 6.81
CA SER A 117 -9.39 -1.35 6.47
C SER A 117 -8.64 -1.78 5.20
N LEU A 118 -8.35 -3.08 5.05
CA LEU A 118 -7.71 -3.64 3.85
C LEU A 118 -8.57 -3.48 2.59
N LYS A 119 -9.90 -3.59 2.72
CA LYS A 119 -10.81 -3.30 1.61
C LYS A 119 -10.75 -1.82 1.22
N LYS A 120 -10.81 -0.88 2.18
CA LYS A 120 -10.67 0.56 1.91
C LYS A 120 -9.34 0.88 1.21
N MET A 121 -8.24 0.31 1.69
CA MET A 121 -6.92 0.46 1.08
C MET A 121 -6.85 -0.12 -0.34
N THR A 122 -7.45 -1.30 -0.57
CA THR A 122 -7.57 -1.90 -1.91
C THR A 122 -8.34 -0.98 -2.85
N ASP A 123 -9.47 -0.43 -2.39
CA ASP A 123 -10.27 0.51 -3.18
C ASP A 123 -9.49 1.80 -3.48
N CYS A 124 -8.61 2.25 -2.57
CA CYS A 124 -7.70 3.38 -2.81
C CYS A 124 -6.62 3.07 -3.85
N ILE A 125 -6.03 1.87 -3.83
CA ILE A 125 -5.03 1.44 -4.83
C ILE A 125 -5.64 1.44 -6.23
N ILE A 126 -6.85 0.89 -6.36
CA ILE A 126 -7.47 0.69 -7.67
C ILE A 126 -8.09 1.98 -8.20
N PHE A 127 -8.66 2.83 -7.32
CA PHE A 127 -9.44 4.00 -7.73
C PHE A 127 -9.04 5.29 -7.02
N TRP A 128 -9.36 5.43 -5.74
CA TRP A 128 -9.41 6.76 -5.11
C TRP A 128 -8.05 7.46 -4.97
N GLY A 129 -6.96 6.71 -5.06
CA GLY A 129 -5.60 7.26 -5.08
C GLY A 129 -5.08 7.63 -6.47
N THR A 130 -5.72 7.15 -7.54
CA THR A 130 -5.20 7.19 -8.92
C THR A 130 -6.12 7.95 -9.87
N TYR A 131 -7.43 7.90 -9.65
CA TYR A 131 -8.44 8.53 -10.48
C TYR A 131 -9.36 9.40 -9.62
N PRO A 132 -9.82 10.56 -10.14
CA PRO A 132 -10.80 11.40 -9.44
C PRO A 132 -12.18 10.74 -9.34
N VAL A 133 -12.44 9.74 -10.20
CA VAL A 133 -13.70 8.98 -10.31
C VAL A 133 -13.37 7.49 -10.49
N PRO A 134 -14.19 6.55 -9.98
CA PRO A 134 -14.04 5.13 -10.25
C PRO A 134 -14.34 4.84 -11.72
N LEU A 135 -13.68 3.81 -12.25
CA LEU A 135 -13.88 3.35 -13.64
C LEU A 135 -15.27 2.71 -13.86
N ASP A 136 -16.00 2.41 -12.79
CA ASP A 136 -17.33 1.83 -12.82
C ASP A 136 -18.30 2.74 -12.05
N TYR A 137 -19.33 3.25 -12.72
CA TYR A 137 -20.33 4.14 -12.12
C TYR A 137 -21.08 3.48 -10.95
N ARG A 138 -21.15 2.14 -10.90
CA ARG A 138 -21.78 1.42 -9.78
C ARG A 138 -20.96 1.52 -8.50
N LYS A 139 -19.67 1.88 -8.62
CA LYS A 139 -18.79 2.17 -7.49
C LYS A 139 -18.76 3.66 -7.14
N TRP A 140 -19.44 4.51 -7.93
CA TRP A 140 -19.60 5.92 -7.62
C TRP A 140 -20.59 6.06 -6.46
N ARG A 141 -20.16 6.72 -5.38
CA ARG A 141 -21.03 7.06 -4.24
C ARG A 141 -21.69 5.86 -3.55
N LEU A 142 -20.94 4.75 -3.39
CA LEU A 142 -21.39 3.61 -2.59
C LEU A 142 -21.83 4.05 -1.19
N ASP A 143 -22.87 3.40 -0.67
CA ASP A 143 -23.17 3.45 0.75
C ASP A 143 -22.01 2.79 1.49
N ASN A 144 -21.20 3.61 2.15
CA ASN A 144 -20.10 3.15 2.98
C ASN A 144 -20.44 3.53 4.42
N GLU A 145 -20.65 2.51 5.26
CA GLU A 145 -20.90 2.69 6.70
C GLU A 145 -22.15 3.55 6.99
N GLY A 146 -23.17 3.47 6.13
CA GLY A 146 -24.43 4.22 6.27
C GLY A 146 -24.37 5.64 5.71
N ILE A 147 -23.27 6.03 5.08
CA ILE A 147 -23.08 7.36 4.50
C ILE A 147 -23.01 7.27 2.97
N VAL A 148 -24.04 7.80 2.32
CA VAL A 148 -24.13 7.84 0.86
C VAL A 148 -23.37 9.05 0.32
N GLY A 149 -22.58 8.84 -0.73
CA GLY A 149 -21.99 9.95 -1.50
C GLY A 149 -20.59 10.40 -1.07
N ILE A 150 -20.08 9.89 0.06
CA ILE A 150 -18.72 10.20 0.52
C ILE A 150 -17.71 9.22 -0.09
N GLN A 151 -16.58 9.75 -0.57
CA GLN A 151 -15.49 8.90 -1.06
C GLN A 151 -14.85 8.15 0.13
N PRO A 152 -14.53 6.84 0.01
CA PRO A 152 -13.97 6.04 1.10
C PRO A 152 -12.75 6.66 1.79
N VAL A 153 -11.95 7.44 1.06
CA VAL A 153 -10.80 8.19 1.58
C VAL A 153 -11.18 9.14 2.72
N PHE A 154 -12.37 9.75 2.67
CA PHE A 154 -12.86 10.66 3.71
C PHE A 154 -13.46 9.92 4.91
N LEU A 155 -13.65 8.60 4.81
CA LEU A 155 -14.03 7.72 5.91
C LEU A 155 -12.80 7.04 6.54
N TRP A 156 -11.59 7.51 6.20
CA TRP A 156 -10.36 7.04 6.81
C TRP A 156 -10.28 7.51 8.26
N SER A 157 -10.10 6.56 9.17
CA SER A 157 -10.18 6.77 10.60
C SER A 157 -8.90 6.36 11.33
N GLN A 158 -8.83 6.66 12.62
CA GLN A 158 -7.75 6.16 13.49
C GLN A 158 -7.70 4.62 13.53
N THR A 159 -8.86 3.95 13.39
CA THR A 159 -8.94 2.49 13.30
C THR A 159 -8.24 1.95 12.06
N ASP A 160 -8.37 2.66 10.93
CA ASP A 160 -7.71 2.29 9.67
C ASP A 160 -6.18 2.48 9.79
N ASP A 161 -5.73 3.57 10.40
CA ASP A 161 -4.31 3.81 10.69
C ASP A 161 -3.72 2.75 11.64
N ASN A 162 -4.45 2.37 12.68
CA ASN A 162 -4.01 1.32 13.61
C ASN A 162 -3.93 -0.04 12.90
N SER A 163 -4.95 -0.37 12.10
CA SER A 163 -4.96 -1.59 11.28
C SER A 163 -3.76 -1.64 10.33
N PHE A 164 -3.47 -0.55 9.63
CA PHE A 164 -2.31 -0.44 8.76
C PHE A 164 -1.00 -0.69 9.52
N LYS A 165 -0.79 -0.01 10.66
CA LYS A 165 0.43 -0.16 11.48
C LYS A 165 0.62 -1.58 11.99
N GLU A 166 -0.44 -2.22 12.47
CA GLU A 166 -0.38 -3.59 12.98
C GLU A 166 -0.02 -4.60 11.89
N ILE A 167 -0.68 -4.51 10.71
CA ILE A 167 -0.37 -5.41 9.58
C ILE A 167 1.04 -5.13 9.08
N LEU A 168 1.42 -3.86 8.90
CA LEU A 168 2.78 -3.49 8.47
C LEU A 168 3.84 -4.06 9.44
N LYS A 169 3.61 -3.96 10.75
CA LYS A 169 4.50 -4.55 11.76
C LYS A 169 4.61 -6.07 11.60
N GLN A 170 3.48 -6.77 11.41
CA GLN A 170 3.50 -8.21 11.17
C GLN A 170 4.31 -8.56 9.92
N VAL A 171 4.06 -7.89 8.79
CA VAL A 171 4.75 -8.16 7.54
C VAL A 171 6.24 -7.88 7.67
N ARG A 172 6.63 -6.73 8.24
CA ARG A 172 8.03 -6.36 8.45
C ARG A 172 8.80 -7.39 9.29
N ASN A 173 8.17 -7.93 10.33
CA ASN A 173 8.79 -8.99 11.13
C ASN A 173 9.03 -10.27 10.32
N LEU A 174 8.15 -10.58 9.36
CA LEU A 174 8.29 -11.75 8.50
C LEU A 174 9.31 -11.53 7.36
N VAL A 175 9.39 -10.31 6.82
CA VAL A 175 10.36 -9.97 5.76
C VAL A 175 11.73 -9.57 6.26
N ASP A 176 11.91 -9.35 7.57
CA ASP A 176 13.08 -8.73 8.21
C ASP A 176 14.40 -8.92 7.45
N LEU A 177 14.88 -7.80 6.91
CA LEU A 177 16.11 -7.69 6.15
C LEU A 177 17.35 -7.70 7.06
N LYS A 178 17.24 -7.25 8.31
CA LYS A 178 18.42 -7.06 9.18
C LYS A 178 19.14 -8.37 9.49
N ASN A 179 18.41 -9.48 9.43
CA ASN A 179 18.93 -10.81 9.71
C ASN A 179 19.12 -11.65 8.43
N ASP A 180 18.88 -11.09 7.25
CA ASP A 180 19.02 -11.84 6.00
C ASP A 180 20.44 -11.71 5.43
N LYS A 181 21.20 -12.80 5.57
CA LYS A 181 22.58 -12.94 5.04
C LYS A 181 22.64 -13.02 3.51
N ASN A 182 21.50 -13.08 2.83
CA ASN A 182 21.43 -13.13 1.37
C ASN A 182 21.28 -11.74 0.73
N LEU A 183 21.41 -10.66 1.51
CA LEU A 183 21.34 -9.31 0.97
C LEU A 183 22.66 -8.88 0.36
N PRO A 184 22.64 -8.17 -0.78
CA PRO A 184 23.86 -7.76 -1.47
C PRO A 184 24.74 -6.78 -0.67
N TRP A 185 24.23 -6.24 0.44
CA TRP A 185 24.95 -5.37 1.37
C TRP A 185 25.15 -5.98 2.76
N SER A 186 24.82 -7.26 2.99
CA SER A 186 25.17 -7.90 4.26
C SER A 186 26.67 -8.14 4.30
N THR A 187 27.41 -7.33 5.04
CA THR A 187 28.82 -7.59 5.35
C THR A 187 28.87 -8.80 6.28
N THR A 188 29.29 -9.94 5.74
CA THR A 188 29.68 -11.13 6.53
C THR A 188 30.78 -10.81 7.52
#